data_AF-A0A9P1G5K8-F1
#
_entry.id   AF-A0A9P1G5K8-F1
#
_cell.length_a   1.000
_cell.length_b   1.000
_cell.length_c   1.000
_cell.angle_alpha   90.00
_cell.angle_beta   90.00
_cell.angle_gamma   90.00
#
_symmetry.space_group_name_H-M   'P 1'
#
loop_
_entity.id
_entity.type
_entity.pdbx_description
1 polymer ?
#
loop_
_entity_poly.entity_id
_entity_poly.type
_entity_poly.pdbx_seq_one_letter_code
_entity_poly.pdbx_strand_id
1 'polypeptide(L)'
;MSYFVGHKAVENGYLEDAGFAINGGKGWSNVVFDNHKIDVSGNVAIAMGNYFFTSAADGSKTKVEYTFGYKKNADGKVRIFLHHSSVPYSVPAATPTAEITEEEVKSVQAAWANAIKSISKTYLDGGDYVAAAGKAAGELYGYGHTNVLFKPTKAAEAQFRPTASDAMSYFVGHKAVRRVILRMLVLPSTVERDGRTWFLITTKSMSVAMLPLPWATTSSPALQMEARPKLSTLSATRRMRTARCASSSTTPQCHLRRSPKCSPQVWWQL
;
A
#
# COMPACT_ATOMS: atom_id res chain seq x y z
N MET A 1 -32.73 0.64 16.85
CA MET A 1 -33.23 1.84 16.13
C MET A 1 -32.20 2.95 16.05
N SER A 2 -31.27 3.02 17.01
CA SER A 2 -30.18 4.01 17.02
C SER A 2 -29.42 4.09 15.69
N TYR A 3 -29.18 2.96 15.02
CA TYR A 3 -28.62 2.95 13.66
C TYR A 3 -29.27 3.96 12.69
N PHE A 4 -30.60 4.11 12.71
CA PHE A 4 -31.30 5.00 11.79
C PHE A 4 -31.35 6.46 12.27
N VAL A 5 -31.66 6.68 13.55
CA VAL A 5 -32.01 8.01 14.06
C VAL A 5 -31.00 8.60 15.06
N GLY A 6 -29.95 7.85 15.37
CA GLY A 6 -28.90 8.22 16.30
C GLY A 6 -29.18 7.75 17.72
N HIS A 7 -28.09 7.57 18.48
CA HIS A 7 -28.14 7.03 19.84
C HIS A 7 -28.97 7.89 20.80
N LYS A 8 -28.93 9.22 20.65
CA LYS A 8 -29.66 10.16 21.52
C LYS A 8 -31.18 10.05 21.39
N ALA A 9 -31.66 9.57 20.26
CA ALA A 9 -33.10 9.45 19.97
C ALA A 9 -33.70 8.11 20.43
N VAL A 10 -32.89 7.19 20.97
CA VAL A 10 -33.31 5.83 21.29
C VAL A 10 -32.80 5.45 22.67
N GLU A 11 -33.71 5.03 23.56
CA GLU A 11 -33.35 4.47 24.86
C GLU A 11 -32.40 3.26 24.67
N ASN A 12 -31.27 3.27 25.39
CA ASN A 12 -30.19 2.28 25.25
C ASN A 12 -29.59 2.18 23.83
N GLY A 13 -29.59 3.28 23.06
CA GLY A 13 -28.89 3.35 21.77
C GLY A 13 -27.38 3.22 21.91
N TYR A 14 -26.73 2.57 20.92
CA TYR A 14 -25.28 2.43 20.86
C TYR A 14 -24.61 3.76 20.58
N LEU A 15 -23.56 4.12 21.34
CA LEU A 15 -22.93 5.45 21.25
C LEU A 15 -22.34 5.74 19.87
N GLU A 16 -21.88 4.73 19.14
CA GLU A 16 -21.36 4.87 17.78
C GLU A 16 -22.43 5.16 16.72
N ASP A 17 -23.71 4.90 17.03
CA ASP A 17 -24.79 5.13 16.09
C ASP A 17 -25.11 6.62 15.98
N ALA A 18 -24.61 7.26 14.92
CA ALA A 18 -24.89 8.65 14.61
C ALA A 18 -26.26 8.88 13.92
N GLY A 19 -26.94 7.81 13.48
CA GLY A 19 -28.20 7.88 12.77
C GLY A 19 -28.03 8.05 11.27
N PHE A 20 -28.03 6.94 10.55
CA PHE A 20 -27.87 6.90 9.09
C PHE A 20 -28.91 7.73 8.35
N ALA A 21 -30.18 7.75 8.80
CA ALA A 21 -31.24 8.55 8.18
C ALA A 21 -31.04 10.06 8.41
N ILE A 22 -30.33 10.43 9.47
CA ILE A 22 -30.05 11.83 9.83
C ILE A 22 -28.88 12.38 9.00
N ASN A 23 -27.97 11.51 8.53
CA ASN A 23 -26.85 11.88 7.66
C ASN A 23 -26.04 13.07 8.22
N GLY A 24 -25.67 13.02 9.50
CA GLY A 24 -24.95 14.11 10.16
C GLY A 24 -25.71 15.44 10.19
N GLY A 25 -27.05 15.39 10.17
CA GLY A 25 -27.93 16.57 10.13
C GLY A 25 -28.28 17.05 8.74
N LYS A 26 -27.69 16.46 7.68
CA LYS A 26 -27.95 16.84 6.29
C LYS A 26 -29.22 16.21 5.72
N GLY A 27 -29.67 15.08 6.27
CA GLY A 27 -30.76 14.27 5.74
C GLY A 27 -30.50 13.71 4.33
N TRP A 28 -31.51 13.02 3.81
CA TRP A 28 -31.55 12.48 2.45
C TRP A 28 -32.80 13.00 1.73
N SER A 29 -32.63 13.57 0.55
CA SER A 29 -33.74 14.07 -0.28
C SER A 29 -34.28 13.03 -1.26
N ASN A 30 -33.45 12.04 -1.63
CA ASN A 30 -33.84 10.97 -2.53
C ASN A 30 -33.03 9.70 -2.27
N VAL A 31 -33.65 8.54 -2.54
CA VAL A 31 -32.99 7.23 -2.51
C VAL A 31 -33.47 6.43 -3.71
N VAL A 32 -32.56 6.06 -4.60
CA VAL A 32 -32.87 5.30 -5.82
C VAL A 32 -32.20 3.94 -5.77
N PHE A 33 -32.98 2.87 -5.96
CA PHE A 33 -32.49 1.50 -6.06
C PHE A 33 -32.15 1.17 -7.51
N ASP A 34 -30.98 0.57 -7.71
CA ASP A 34 -30.51 -0.01 -8.96
C ASP A 34 -30.22 -1.50 -8.72
N ASN A 35 -31.16 -2.34 -9.14
CA ASN A 35 -31.13 -3.77 -8.83
C ASN A 35 -30.22 -4.48 -9.83
N HIS A 36 -29.17 -5.13 -9.32
CA HIS A 36 -28.41 -6.07 -10.13
C HIS A 36 -29.25 -7.33 -10.39
N LYS A 37 -29.87 -7.88 -9.34
CA LYS A 37 -30.78 -9.03 -9.45
C LYS A 37 -31.75 -9.09 -8.27
N ILE A 38 -32.94 -9.62 -8.55
CA ILE A 38 -33.91 -10.08 -7.54
C ILE A 38 -34.16 -11.56 -7.82
N ASP A 39 -33.98 -12.40 -6.80
CA ASP A 39 -34.28 -13.82 -6.84
C ASP A 39 -35.45 -14.12 -5.89
N VAL A 40 -36.50 -14.74 -6.41
CA VAL A 40 -37.73 -15.04 -5.66
C VAL A 40 -37.90 -16.54 -5.54
N SER A 41 -38.01 -17.04 -4.32
CA SER A 41 -38.22 -18.46 -4.01
C SER A 41 -39.34 -18.60 -2.98
N GLY A 42 -40.55 -18.87 -3.48
CA GLY A 42 -41.75 -19.05 -2.66
C GLY A 42 -42.15 -17.76 -1.93
N ASN A 43 -42.15 -17.78 -0.60
CA ASN A 43 -42.49 -16.62 0.23
C ASN A 43 -41.26 -15.78 0.66
N VAL A 44 -40.09 -16.08 0.10
CA VAL A 44 -38.83 -15.37 0.35
C VAL A 44 -38.32 -14.80 -0.97
N ALA A 45 -37.74 -13.61 -0.92
CA ALA A 45 -36.97 -13.03 -2.03
C ALA A 45 -35.65 -12.45 -1.51
N ILE A 46 -34.61 -12.46 -2.33
CA ILE A 46 -33.33 -11.78 -2.06
C ILE A 46 -33.07 -10.82 -3.21
N ALA A 47 -32.77 -9.56 -2.91
CA ALA A 47 -32.37 -8.56 -3.87
C ALA A 47 -30.96 -8.06 -3.54
N MET A 48 -30.16 -7.84 -4.57
CA MET A 48 -28.87 -7.19 -4.46
C MET A 48 -28.65 -6.19 -5.59
N GLY A 49 -27.82 -5.20 -5.31
CA GLY A 49 -27.48 -4.17 -6.27
C GLY A 49 -26.86 -2.97 -5.58
N ASN A 50 -27.08 -1.81 -6.17
CA ASN A 50 -26.67 -0.54 -5.59
C ASN A 50 -27.89 0.29 -5.24
N TYR A 51 -27.72 1.17 -4.26
CA TYR A 51 -28.63 2.29 -4.09
C TYR A 51 -27.85 3.59 -4.02
N PHE A 52 -28.52 4.68 -4.40
CA PHE A 52 -27.94 6.00 -4.50
C PHE A 52 -28.70 6.94 -3.59
N PHE A 53 -28.01 7.45 -2.57
CA PHE A 53 -28.54 8.39 -1.60
C PHE A 53 -28.17 9.82 -2.01
N THR A 54 -29.17 10.68 -2.19
CA THR A 54 -28.98 12.10 -2.49
C THR A 54 -29.08 12.90 -1.19
N SER A 55 -28.02 13.60 -0.81
CA SER A 55 -27.99 14.51 0.32
C SER A 55 -29.00 15.64 0.15
N ALA A 56 -29.80 15.93 1.17
CA ALA A 56 -30.75 17.04 1.10
C ALA A 56 -30.07 18.41 1.24
N ALA A 57 -28.87 18.48 1.81
CA ALA A 57 -28.15 19.72 2.04
C ALA A 57 -27.48 20.29 0.77
N ASP A 58 -26.94 19.42 -0.08
CA ASP A 58 -26.08 19.82 -1.21
C ASP A 58 -26.34 19.04 -2.50
N GLY A 59 -27.29 18.09 -2.50
CA GLY A 59 -27.59 17.27 -3.67
C GLY A 59 -26.50 16.25 -4.04
N SER A 60 -25.44 16.12 -3.25
CA SER A 60 -24.38 15.13 -3.47
C SER A 60 -24.95 13.71 -3.41
N LYS A 61 -24.40 12.81 -4.24
CA LYS A 61 -24.86 11.42 -4.34
C LYS A 61 -23.85 10.46 -3.74
N THR A 62 -24.31 9.60 -2.85
CA THR A 62 -23.52 8.51 -2.28
C THR A 62 -23.99 7.18 -2.86
N LYS A 63 -23.09 6.45 -3.51
CA LYS A 63 -23.31 5.09 -3.97
C LYS A 63 -23.00 4.11 -2.84
N VAL A 64 -23.88 3.13 -2.65
CA VAL A 64 -23.72 2.08 -1.64
C VAL A 64 -24.19 0.75 -2.24
N GLU A 65 -23.56 -0.35 -1.86
CA GLU A 65 -23.93 -1.72 -2.20
C GLU A 65 -24.89 -2.26 -1.16
N TYR A 66 -25.89 -3.04 -1.60
CA TYR A 66 -26.87 -3.61 -0.69
C TYR A 66 -27.19 -5.07 -1.03
N THR A 67 -27.57 -5.82 0.00
CA THR A 67 -28.24 -7.13 -0.11
C THR A 67 -29.36 -7.18 0.89
N PHE A 68 -30.60 -7.20 0.40
CA PHE A 68 -31.81 -7.29 1.22
C PHE A 68 -32.50 -8.62 1.02
N GLY A 69 -32.88 -9.26 2.11
CA GLY A 69 -33.78 -10.40 2.10
C GLY A 69 -35.18 -9.95 2.52
N TYR A 70 -36.18 -10.41 1.78
CA TYR A 70 -37.60 -10.14 2.01
C TYR A 70 -38.35 -11.42 2.34
N LYS A 71 -39.31 -11.34 3.25
CA LYS A 71 -40.21 -12.45 3.58
C LYS A 71 -41.65 -11.94 3.63
N LYS A 72 -42.57 -12.67 2.99
CA LYS A 72 -44.01 -12.44 3.16
C LYS A 72 -44.46 -13.05 4.49
N ASN A 73 -44.98 -12.21 5.37
CA ASN A 73 -45.41 -12.61 6.72
C ASN A 73 -46.87 -13.09 6.73
N ALA A 74 -47.33 -13.57 7.89
CA ALA A 74 -48.68 -14.09 8.07
C ALA A 74 -49.78 -13.04 7.79
N ASP A 75 -49.49 -11.76 7.96
CA ASP A 75 -50.38 -10.64 7.61
C ASP A 75 -50.39 -10.31 6.11
N GLY A 76 -49.77 -11.14 5.27
CA GLY A 76 -49.67 -10.95 3.83
C GLY A 76 -48.66 -9.90 3.39
N LYS A 77 -47.99 -9.18 4.32
CA LYS A 77 -47.06 -8.10 3.98
C LYS A 77 -45.63 -8.61 3.84
N VAL A 78 -44.96 -8.11 2.80
CA VAL A 78 -43.53 -8.35 2.57
C VAL A 78 -42.72 -7.40 3.45
N ARG A 79 -41.75 -7.93 4.19
CA ARG A 79 -40.83 -7.13 5.03
C ARG A 79 -39.39 -7.60 4.86
N ILE A 80 -38.46 -6.68 5.12
CA ILE A 80 -37.03 -6.96 5.14
C ILE A 80 -36.72 -7.81 6.39
N PHE A 81 -36.05 -8.96 6.21
CA PHE A 81 -35.55 -9.82 7.28
C PHE A 81 -34.03 -9.97 7.27
N LEU A 82 -33.37 -9.52 6.20
CA LEU A 82 -31.92 -9.45 6.05
C LEU A 82 -31.58 -8.08 5.48
N HIS A 83 -30.65 -7.38 6.09
CA HIS A 83 -30.11 -6.10 5.62
C HIS A 83 -28.59 -6.18 5.74
N HIS A 84 -27.91 -6.14 4.59
CA HIS A 84 -26.48 -5.90 4.52
C HIS A 84 -26.24 -4.73 3.58
N SER A 85 -25.39 -3.78 3.97
CA SER A 85 -25.01 -2.66 3.14
C SER A 85 -23.58 -2.22 3.40
N SER A 86 -22.88 -1.80 2.35
CA SER A 86 -21.50 -1.32 2.42
C SER A 86 -21.28 -0.20 1.42
N VAL A 87 -20.47 0.79 1.79
CA VAL A 87 -19.89 1.67 0.77
C VAL A 87 -18.97 0.84 -0.11
N PRO A 88 -18.91 1.09 -1.44
CA PRO A 88 -18.00 0.37 -2.32
C PRO A 88 -16.56 0.49 -1.80
N TYR A 89 -15.78 -0.58 -1.98
CA TYR A 89 -14.37 -0.54 -1.63
C TYR A 89 -13.68 0.58 -2.41
N SER A 90 -13.16 1.57 -1.69
CA SER A 90 -12.28 2.57 -2.26
C SER A 90 -10.88 1.97 -2.31
N VAL A 91 -10.43 1.62 -3.52
CA VAL A 91 -8.99 1.41 -3.72
C VAL A 91 -8.36 2.78 -3.49
N PRO A 92 -7.44 2.97 -2.52
CA PRO A 92 -6.66 4.19 -2.45
C PRO A 92 -6.10 4.41 -3.84
N ALA A 93 -6.39 5.55 -4.45
CA ALA A 93 -5.81 5.88 -5.75
C ALA A 93 -4.31 5.59 -5.63
N ALA A 94 -3.79 4.69 -6.47
CA ALA A 94 -2.36 4.50 -6.56
C ALA A 94 -1.78 5.90 -6.75
N THR A 95 -0.92 6.34 -5.83
CA THR A 95 -0.28 7.64 -5.95
C THR A 95 0.29 7.68 -7.38
N PRO A 96 -0.18 8.58 -8.26
CA PRO A 96 0.39 8.66 -9.58
C PRO A 96 1.86 8.97 -9.36
N THR A 97 2.72 7.98 -9.65
CA THR A 97 4.14 8.26 -9.75
C THR A 97 4.23 9.25 -10.89
N ALA A 98 4.69 10.48 -10.61
CA ALA A 98 4.77 11.52 -11.61
C ALA A 98 5.45 10.96 -12.86
N GLU A 99 4.80 11.10 -14.02
CA GLU A 99 5.38 10.68 -15.28
C GLU A 99 6.61 11.55 -15.54
N ILE A 100 7.72 10.91 -15.91
CA ILE A 100 8.95 11.62 -16.28
C ILE A 100 8.68 12.43 -17.56
N THR A 101 9.05 13.71 -17.57
CA THR A 101 8.92 14.54 -18.76
C THR A 101 10.17 14.50 -19.65
N GLU A 102 10.02 14.85 -20.93
CA GLU A 102 11.14 14.94 -21.85
C GLU A 102 12.16 16.00 -21.39
N GLU A 103 11.68 17.09 -20.80
CA GLU A 103 12.50 18.17 -20.25
C GLU A 103 13.35 17.69 -19.07
N GLU A 104 12.79 16.87 -18.17
CA GLU A 104 13.52 16.27 -17.05
C GLU A 104 14.64 15.36 -17.55
N VAL A 105 14.36 14.51 -18.56
CA VAL A 105 15.37 13.65 -19.19
C VAL A 105 16.50 14.49 -19.79
N LYS A 106 16.18 15.53 -20.56
CA LYS A 106 17.17 16.43 -21.17
C LYS A 106 18.01 17.16 -20.12
N SER A 107 17.38 17.58 -19.02
CA SER A 107 18.06 18.22 -17.90
C SER A 107 19.09 17.29 -17.24
N VAL A 108 18.70 16.04 -16.94
CA VAL A 108 19.60 15.03 -16.37
C VAL A 108 20.74 14.68 -17.33
N GLN A 109 20.47 14.57 -18.64
CA GLN A 109 21.52 14.37 -19.66
C GLN A 109 22.52 15.53 -19.72
N ALA A 110 22.04 16.76 -19.68
CA ALA A 110 22.90 17.95 -19.67
C ALA A 110 23.75 18.02 -18.38
N ALA A 111 23.14 17.72 -17.23
CA ALA A 111 23.84 17.63 -15.95
C ALA A 111 24.92 16.55 -15.97
N TRP A 112 24.63 15.37 -16.54
CA TRP A 112 25.60 14.30 -16.73
C TRP A 112 26.77 14.71 -17.63
N ALA A 113 26.50 15.33 -18.78
CA ALA A 113 27.54 15.82 -19.69
C ALA A 113 28.42 16.89 -19.00
N ASN A 114 27.82 17.77 -18.21
CA ASN A 114 28.53 18.78 -17.42
C ASN A 114 29.39 18.16 -16.32
N ALA A 115 28.89 17.12 -15.64
CA ALA A 115 29.64 16.38 -14.65
C ALA A 115 30.91 15.76 -15.25
N ILE A 116 30.82 15.11 -16.42
CA ILE A 116 31.99 14.54 -17.11
C ILE A 116 33.02 15.61 -17.45
N LYS A 117 32.60 16.76 -17.99
CA LYS A 117 33.50 17.89 -18.27
C LYS A 117 34.17 18.42 -17.01
N SER A 118 33.41 18.57 -15.91
CA SER A 118 33.91 19.07 -14.64
C SER A 118 34.92 18.12 -13.97
N ILE A 119 34.63 16.83 -13.96
CA ILE A 119 35.54 15.79 -13.45
C ILE A 119 36.85 15.79 -14.25
N SER A 120 36.73 15.87 -15.59
CA SER A 120 37.90 15.92 -16.49
C SER A 120 38.75 17.16 -16.24
N LYS A 121 38.12 18.34 -16.08
CA LYS A 121 38.82 19.58 -15.74
C LYS A 121 39.53 19.46 -14.38
N THR A 122 38.83 18.97 -13.36
CA THR A 122 39.39 18.77 -12.01
C THR A 122 40.62 17.86 -12.04
N TYR A 123 40.58 16.79 -12.86
CA TYR A 123 41.73 15.90 -13.05
C TYR A 123 42.92 16.62 -13.68
N LEU A 124 42.70 17.39 -14.76
CA LEU A 124 43.76 18.13 -15.45
C LEU A 124 44.36 19.24 -14.58
N ASP A 125 43.54 19.87 -13.74
CA ASP A 125 43.96 20.92 -12.80
C ASP A 125 44.64 20.33 -11.53
N GLY A 126 44.80 18.99 -11.44
CA GLY A 126 45.46 18.30 -10.32
C GLY A 126 44.62 18.21 -9.04
N GLY A 127 43.30 18.46 -9.13
CA GLY A 127 42.36 18.41 -8.01
C GLY A 127 41.84 17.01 -7.68
N ASP A 128 40.94 16.93 -6.69
CA ASP A 128 40.31 15.67 -6.27
C ASP A 128 39.15 15.26 -7.20
N TYR A 129 39.52 14.74 -8.36
CA TYR A 129 38.58 14.23 -9.35
C TYR A 129 37.79 13.00 -8.86
N VAL A 130 38.28 12.30 -7.83
CA VAL A 130 37.59 11.13 -7.26
C VAL A 130 36.41 11.58 -6.43
N ALA A 131 36.61 12.57 -5.56
CA ALA A 131 35.52 13.20 -4.82
C ALA A 131 34.49 13.86 -5.76
N ALA A 132 34.97 14.53 -6.82
CA ALA A 132 34.09 15.13 -7.83
C ALA A 132 33.21 14.08 -8.55
N ALA A 133 33.79 12.94 -8.93
CA ALA A 133 33.04 11.84 -9.53
C ALA A 133 32.09 11.17 -8.53
N GLY A 134 32.51 11.00 -7.27
CA GLY A 134 31.68 10.52 -6.17
C GLY A 134 30.41 11.34 -6.00
N LYS A 135 30.57 12.67 -5.95
CA LYS A 135 29.45 13.61 -5.85
C LYS A 135 28.52 13.51 -7.07
N ALA A 136 29.07 13.58 -8.28
CA ALA A 136 28.28 13.47 -9.51
C ALA A 136 27.51 12.15 -9.60
N ALA A 137 28.11 11.04 -9.16
CA ALA A 137 27.45 9.75 -9.16
C ALA A 137 26.29 9.70 -8.16
N GLY A 138 26.45 10.30 -6.98
CA GLY A 138 25.40 10.38 -5.96
C GLY A 138 24.22 11.26 -6.36
N GLU A 139 24.46 12.28 -7.18
CA GLU A 139 23.40 13.18 -7.67
C GLU A 139 22.66 12.61 -8.90
N LEU A 140 23.36 11.88 -9.78
CA LEU A 140 22.81 11.50 -11.09
C LEU A 140 22.38 10.05 -11.22
N TYR A 141 22.88 9.15 -10.36
CA TYR A 141 22.51 7.74 -10.37
C TYR A 141 21.67 7.42 -9.15
N GLY A 142 20.59 6.67 -9.36
CA GLY A 142 19.66 6.29 -8.31
C GLY A 142 20.20 5.27 -7.29
N TYR A 143 21.51 5.18 -7.06
CA TYR A 143 22.06 4.29 -6.03
C TYR A 143 21.50 4.65 -4.66
N GLY A 144 20.99 3.66 -3.93
CA GLY A 144 20.31 3.88 -2.64
C GLY A 144 18.84 4.31 -2.76
N HIS A 145 18.37 4.62 -3.97
CA HIS A 145 16.97 4.97 -4.27
C HIS A 145 16.27 3.91 -5.13
N THR A 146 16.97 3.32 -6.10
CA THR A 146 16.47 2.30 -7.02
C THR A 146 17.61 1.41 -7.53
N ASN A 147 17.27 0.33 -8.24
CA ASN A 147 18.26 -0.54 -8.87
C ASN A 147 18.86 0.16 -10.10
N VAL A 148 20.19 0.33 -10.09
CA VAL A 148 20.92 0.93 -11.20
C VAL A 148 21.52 -0.17 -12.08
N LEU A 149 21.16 -0.18 -13.37
CA LEU A 149 21.71 -1.09 -14.36
C LEU A 149 22.86 -0.40 -15.10
N PHE A 150 24.08 -0.46 -14.54
CA PHE A 150 25.25 0.17 -15.16
C PHE A 150 26.09 -0.84 -15.98
N LYS A 151 26.25 -0.57 -17.28
CA LYS A 151 27.12 -1.31 -18.20
C LYS A 151 28.21 -0.40 -18.78
N PRO A 152 29.47 -0.49 -18.29
CA PRO A 152 30.58 0.29 -18.82
C PRO A 152 31.03 -0.13 -20.25
N THR A 153 31.39 0.84 -21.08
CA THR A 153 31.68 0.66 -22.53
C THR A 153 33.01 -0.05 -22.85
N LYS A 154 33.85 -0.40 -21.87
CA LYS A 154 35.15 -1.09 -22.10
C LYS A 154 35.49 -2.18 -21.07
N ALA A 155 34.50 -2.70 -20.34
CA ALA A 155 34.76 -3.76 -19.37
C ALA A 155 34.58 -5.14 -19.99
N ALA A 156 35.66 -5.92 -20.07
CA ALA A 156 35.64 -7.26 -20.67
C ALA A 156 35.26 -8.36 -19.66
N GLU A 157 35.85 -8.34 -18.45
CA GLU A 157 35.74 -9.45 -17.47
C GLU A 157 34.48 -9.35 -16.60
N ALA A 158 34.24 -8.19 -15.99
CA ALA A 158 32.99 -7.93 -15.31
C ALA A 158 32.24 -6.90 -16.17
N GLN A 159 31.09 -7.25 -16.73
CA GLN A 159 30.39 -6.38 -17.69
C GLN A 159 29.28 -5.55 -17.08
N PHE A 160 28.80 -5.92 -15.89
CA PHE A 160 27.74 -5.23 -15.17
C PHE A 160 28.26 -4.76 -13.81
N ARG A 161 27.79 -3.61 -13.35
CA ARG A 161 28.19 -3.01 -12.07
C ARG A 161 26.92 -2.64 -11.32
N PRO A 162 26.35 -3.54 -10.51
CA PRO A 162 25.07 -3.29 -9.85
C PRO A 162 25.20 -2.34 -8.65
N THR A 163 26.42 -2.08 -8.16
CA THR A 163 26.67 -1.24 -6.97
C THR A 163 27.38 0.07 -7.31
N ALA A 164 27.19 1.09 -6.46
CA ALA A 164 27.82 2.40 -6.62
C ALA A 164 29.36 2.31 -6.60
N SER A 165 29.93 1.47 -5.72
CA SER A 165 31.37 1.23 -5.63
C SER A 165 31.93 0.62 -6.92
N ASP A 166 31.19 -0.31 -7.50
CA ASP A 166 31.54 -0.99 -8.74
C ASP A 166 31.55 -0.02 -9.93
N ALA A 167 30.54 0.84 -10.04
CA ALA A 167 30.50 1.87 -11.07
C ALA A 167 31.58 2.94 -10.87
N MET A 168 31.83 3.35 -9.63
CA MET A 168 32.87 4.34 -9.29
C MET A 168 34.26 3.86 -9.71
N SER A 169 34.58 2.58 -9.49
CA SER A 169 35.85 1.99 -9.92
C SER A 169 36.09 2.12 -11.43
N TYR A 170 35.03 2.19 -12.24
CA TYR A 170 35.15 2.43 -13.68
C TYR A 170 35.40 3.90 -14.01
N PHE A 171 34.72 4.83 -13.34
CA PHE A 171 34.84 6.27 -13.62
C PHE A 171 36.20 6.86 -13.24
N VAL A 172 36.74 6.46 -12.09
CA VAL A 172 37.95 7.09 -11.52
C VAL A 172 39.17 6.17 -11.47
N GLY A 173 38.99 4.91 -11.87
CA GLY A 173 40.00 3.87 -11.83
C GLY A 173 40.13 3.21 -10.44
N HIS A 174 40.29 1.89 -10.43
CA HIS A 174 40.36 1.05 -9.23
C HIS A 174 41.42 1.52 -8.21
N LYS A 175 42.59 1.99 -8.68
CA LYS A 175 43.67 2.49 -7.81
C LYS A 175 43.26 3.74 -7.01
N ALA A 176 42.38 4.57 -7.56
CA ALA A 176 41.92 5.80 -6.93
C ALA A 176 40.84 5.51 -5.88
N VAL A 177 39.89 4.63 -6.19
CA VAL A 177 38.86 4.16 -5.23
C VAL A 177 39.48 3.47 -4.02
N ARG A 178 40.48 2.61 -4.24
CA ARG A 178 41.20 1.93 -3.15
C ARG A 178 41.93 2.91 -2.22
N ARG A 179 42.42 4.03 -2.76
CA ARG A 179 43.13 5.07 -1.98
C ARG A 179 42.17 5.88 -1.10
N VAL A 180 40.93 6.11 -1.55
CA VAL A 180 39.85 6.74 -0.76
C VAL A 180 39.36 5.83 0.35
N ILE A 181 39.09 4.55 0.05
CA ILE A 181 38.68 3.56 1.06
C ILE A 181 39.77 3.37 2.14
N LEU A 182 41.05 3.35 1.73
CA LEU A 182 42.17 3.22 2.67
C LEU A 182 42.37 4.49 3.53
N ARG A 183 42.09 5.69 3.00
CA ARG A 183 42.12 6.94 3.79
C ARG A 183 40.98 7.05 4.79
N MET A 184 39.79 6.53 4.49
CA MET A 184 38.66 6.49 5.44
C MET A 184 38.89 5.49 6.59
N LEU A 185 39.60 4.38 6.33
CA LEU A 185 39.90 3.36 7.33
C LEU A 185 41.15 3.66 8.17
N VAL A 186 41.98 4.63 7.77
CA VAL A 186 43.21 5.02 8.48
C VAL A 186 43.23 6.53 8.69
N LEU A 187 42.37 7.02 9.59
CA LEU A 187 42.56 8.31 10.25
C LEU A 187 42.76 8.05 11.75
N PRO A 188 44.00 8.15 12.28
CA PRO A 188 44.18 8.27 13.72
C PRO A 188 43.66 9.64 14.18
N SER A 189 42.87 9.63 15.25
CA SER A 189 42.41 10.84 15.94
C SER A 189 43.61 11.56 16.57
N THR A 190 44.22 12.52 15.88
CA THR A 190 45.22 13.41 16.48
C THR A 190 44.58 14.76 16.78
N VAL A 191 44.21 14.97 18.04
CA VAL A 191 44.09 16.31 18.63
C VAL A 191 45.46 16.63 19.21
N GLU A 192 46.14 17.60 18.61
CA GLU A 192 47.39 18.18 19.12
C GLU A 192 47.03 19.25 20.17
N ARG A 193 47.59 19.09 21.37
CA ARG A 193 47.31 19.87 22.57
C ARG A 193 48.55 20.69 22.83
N ASP A 194 48.52 21.98 22.51
CA ASP A 194 49.62 22.90 22.84
C ASP A 194 49.16 24.02 23.77
N GLY A 195 49.98 24.24 24.79
CA GLY A 195 49.55 24.69 26.10
C GLY A 195 49.12 26.15 26.19
N ARG A 196 48.09 26.38 27.01
CA ARG A 196 48.04 27.51 27.95
C ARG A 196 46.88 27.37 28.94
N THR A 197 47.23 27.48 30.22
CA THR A 197 46.37 27.42 31.40
C THR A 197 45.65 28.76 31.60
N TRP A 198 44.31 28.76 31.75
CA TRP A 198 43.58 29.85 32.42
C TRP A 198 42.36 29.35 33.20
N PHE A 199 42.05 30.13 34.23
CA PHE A 199 41.27 29.84 35.44
C PHE A 199 39.79 29.50 35.24
N LEU A 200 39.27 28.73 36.19
CA LEU A 200 37.86 28.38 36.41
C LEU A 200 36.99 29.63 36.61
N ILE A 201 36.00 29.82 35.74
CA ILE A 201 34.78 30.57 36.07
C ILE A 201 33.60 29.62 35.86
N THR A 202 33.02 29.21 36.98
CA THR A 202 31.76 28.48 37.04
C THR A 202 30.65 29.46 36.72
N THR A 203 29.76 29.14 35.77
CA THR A 203 28.29 29.19 35.99
C THR A 203 27.49 28.80 34.74
N LYS A 204 26.39 28.12 35.04
CA LYS A 204 25.12 28.04 34.31
C LYS A 204 24.92 26.86 33.34
N SER A 205 24.43 25.80 33.97
CA SER A 205 23.39 24.89 33.49
C SER A 205 22.49 25.48 32.40
N MET A 206 22.52 24.86 31.22
CA MET A 206 21.37 24.72 30.34
C MET A 206 21.37 23.29 29.80
N SER A 207 20.40 22.50 30.26
CA SER A 207 20.06 21.21 29.70
C SER A 207 19.65 21.38 28.25
N VAL A 208 20.40 20.79 27.32
CA VAL A 208 19.94 20.55 25.95
C VAL A 208 19.88 19.04 25.77
N ALA A 209 18.67 18.55 25.59
CA ALA A 209 18.36 17.16 25.32
C ALA A 209 19.11 16.71 24.05
N MET A 210 19.95 15.68 24.20
CA MET A 210 20.44 14.89 23.08
C MET A 210 19.26 14.13 22.47
N LEU A 211 18.83 14.54 21.29
CA LEU A 211 18.02 13.72 20.39
C LEU A 211 18.92 12.60 19.83
N PRO A 212 18.55 11.30 19.95
CA PRO A 212 19.31 10.23 19.32
C PRO A 212 19.04 10.19 17.80
N LEU A 213 20.11 10.16 17.01
CA LEU A 213 20.06 9.93 15.57
C LEU A 213 19.72 8.46 15.25
N PRO A 214 19.04 8.19 14.12
CA PRO A 214 18.31 6.96 13.89
C PRO A 214 19.18 5.93 13.16
N TRP A 215 19.79 5.01 13.91
CA TRP A 215 20.04 3.64 13.47
C TRP A 215 20.54 2.82 14.67
N ALA A 216 19.59 2.20 15.37
CA ALA A 216 19.88 1.13 16.30
C ALA A 216 18.84 0.03 16.04
N THR A 217 19.34 -1.13 15.64
CA THR A 217 18.57 -2.32 15.30
C THR A 217 17.96 -2.89 16.58
N THR A 218 16.68 -2.64 16.83
CA THR A 218 15.97 -3.23 17.97
C THR A 218 15.48 -4.62 17.58
N SER A 219 16.13 -5.66 18.10
CA SER A 219 15.62 -7.03 18.12
C SER A 219 14.41 -7.13 19.06
N SER A 220 13.25 -7.53 18.55
CA SER A 220 12.06 -7.80 19.36
C SER A 220 12.24 -9.08 20.21
N PRO A 221 11.86 -9.09 21.50
CA PRO A 221 11.63 -10.32 22.23
C PRO A 221 10.32 -10.96 21.77
N ALA A 222 10.35 -12.28 21.59
CA ALA A 222 9.17 -13.10 21.29
C ALA A 222 8.15 -13.05 22.44
N LEU A 223 6.89 -12.75 22.11
CA LEU A 223 5.76 -12.89 23.03
C LEU A 223 5.45 -14.39 23.22
N GLN A 224 5.54 -14.84 24.48
CA GLN A 224 5.08 -16.16 24.91
C GLN A 224 3.56 -16.28 24.70
N MET A 225 3.14 -17.39 24.08
CA MET A 225 1.75 -17.80 24.02
C MET A 225 1.30 -18.31 25.39
N GLU A 226 0.41 -17.56 26.04
CA GLU A 226 -0.38 -18.04 27.17
C GLU A 226 -1.48 -19.00 26.69
N ALA A 227 -1.63 -20.13 27.40
CA ALA A 227 -2.55 -21.21 27.07
C ALA A 227 -4.01 -20.86 27.45
N ARG A 228 -4.95 -21.08 26.53
CA ARG A 228 -6.39 -21.00 26.83
C ARG A 228 -6.87 -22.22 27.63
N PRO A 229 -7.69 -22.05 28.69
CA PRO A 229 -8.38 -23.17 29.33
C PRO A 229 -9.50 -23.71 28.42
N LYS A 230 -9.56 -25.04 28.28
CA LYS A 230 -10.66 -25.77 27.65
C LYS A 230 -11.90 -25.74 28.56
N LEU A 231 -13.09 -25.45 28.01
CA LEU A 231 -14.32 -25.88 28.66
C LEU A 231 -15.45 -26.24 27.69
N SER A 232 -15.72 -27.56 27.71
CA SER A 232 -16.97 -28.31 27.52
C SER A 232 -17.95 -27.94 26.40
N THR A 233 -17.93 -28.79 25.38
CA THR A 233 -19.06 -29.19 24.54
C THR A 233 -20.18 -29.79 25.40
N LEU A 234 -21.41 -29.28 25.25
CA LEU A 234 -22.62 -30.02 25.61
C LEU A 234 -23.36 -30.42 24.33
N SER A 235 -23.29 -31.71 23.99
CA SER A 235 -24.12 -32.36 22.99
C SER A 235 -25.52 -32.57 23.57
N ALA A 236 -26.53 -31.93 23.00
CA ALA A 236 -27.92 -32.31 23.19
C ALA A 236 -28.47 -32.87 21.87
N THR A 237 -28.43 -34.19 21.79
CA THR A 237 -29.11 -35.00 20.77
C THR A 237 -30.61 -34.89 20.99
N ARG A 238 -31.39 -34.46 19.98
CA ARG A 238 -32.80 -34.86 19.91
C ARG A 238 -33.22 -35.23 18.49
N ARG A 239 -33.77 -36.44 18.41
CA ARG A 239 -34.18 -37.19 17.23
C ARG A 239 -35.27 -36.51 16.40
N MET A 240 -35.18 -36.83 15.10
CA MET A 240 -36.14 -36.77 14.00
C MET A 240 -37.64 -36.75 14.35
N ARG A 241 -38.38 -35.99 13.54
CA ARG A 241 -39.62 -36.47 12.92
C ARG A 241 -39.55 -36.26 11.41
N THR A 242 -39.58 -37.37 10.68
CA THR A 242 -39.73 -37.46 9.23
C THR A 242 -41.18 -37.19 8.84
N ALA A 243 -41.41 -36.40 7.80
CA ALA A 243 -42.64 -36.43 7.03
C ALA A 243 -42.29 -36.53 5.54
N ARG A 244 -42.73 -37.64 4.93
CA ARG A 244 -42.74 -37.86 3.48
C ARG A 244 -43.72 -36.89 2.83
N CYS A 245 -43.37 -36.35 1.67
CA CYS A 245 -44.33 -36.21 0.59
C CYS A 245 -43.59 -36.38 -0.75
N ALA A 246 -44.11 -37.29 -1.55
CA ALA A 246 -43.68 -37.58 -2.90
C ALA A 246 -44.37 -36.63 -3.87
N SER A 247 -43.67 -36.18 -4.91
CA SER A 247 -44.28 -36.07 -6.23
C SER A 247 -43.21 -36.03 -7.31
N SER A 248 -43.42 -36.93 -8.26
CA SER A 248 -42.72 -37.19 -9.51
C SER A 248 -42.42 -35.95 -10.37
N SER A 249 -41.22 -35.91 -10.95
CA SER A 249 -40.99 -35.23 -12.22
C SER A 249 -40.04 -36.06 -13.10
N THR A 250 -40.59 -36.47 -14.23
CA THR A 250 -40.00 -37.24 -15.32
C THR A 250 -38.89 -36.45 -16.01
N THR A 251 -37.74 -37.09 -16.24
CA THR A 251 -36.66 -36.61 -17.13
C THR A 251 -37.09 -36.81 -18.60
N PRO A 252 -36.58 -36.01 -19.54
CA PRO A 252 -35.69 -36.65 -20.52
C PRO A 252 -34.37 -35.92 -20.75
N GLN A 253 -33.36 -36.76 -20.99
CA GLN A 253 -32.00 -36.43 -21.41
C GLN A 253 -31.97 -35.64 -22.71
N CYS A 254 -31.02 -34.71 -22.82
CA CYS A 254 -30.56 -34.21 -24.12
C CYS A 254 -29.07 -34.54 -24.30
N HIS A 255 -28.77 -35.04 -25.49
CA HIS A 255 -27.54 -35.73 -25.86
C HIS A 255 -26.32 -34.81 -26.05
N LEU A 256 -25.17 -35.42 -25.78
CA LEU A 256 -23.79 -35.09 -26.17
C LEU A 256 -23.61 -34.48 -27.57
N ARG A 257 -22.67 -33.51 -27.69
CA ARG A 257 -21.51 -33.55 -28.62
C ARG A 257 -20.55 -32.37 -28.34
N ARG A 258 -19.36 -32.67 -27.82
CA ARG A 258 -18.04 -32.73 -28.51
C ARG A 258 -17.46 -31.35 -28.92
N SER A 259 -16.48 -30.90 -28.14
CA SER A 259 -15.34 -30.08 -28.59
C SER A 259 -14.54 -30.84 -29.68
N PRO A 260 -13.70 -30.18 -30.50
CA PRO A 260 -12.30 -30.05 -30.05
C PRO A 260 -11.46 -28.88 -30.63
N LYS A 261 -10.31 -28.70 -29.96
CA LYS A 261 -8.95 -28.35 -30.45
C LYS A 261 -8.42 -26.92 -30.36
N CYS A 262 -7.15 -26.91 -29.95
CA CYS A 262 -6.25 -25.84 -29.55
C CYS A 262 -5.21 -25.53 -30.65
N SER A 263 -4.76 -24.27 -30.66
CA SER A 263 -3.38 -23.77 -30.94
C SER A 263 -2.86 -23.75 -32.39
N PRO A 264 -1.68 -23.14 -32.69
CA PRO A 264 -0.98 -21.97 -32.12
C PRO A 264 -0.39 -20.97 -33.18
N GLN A 265 0.07 -19.80 -32.71
CA GLN A 265 1.26 -18.99 -33.12
C GLN A 265 1.54 -18.54 -34.58
N VAL A 266 2.05 -17.29 -34.70
CA VAL A 266 3.20 -16.75 -35.51
C VAL A 266 3.05 -15.20 -35.47
N TRP A 267 3.86 -14.37 -34.77
CA TRP A 267 5.25 -13.86 -34.93
C TRP A 267 5.52 -12.86 -36.09
N TRP A 268 6.05 -11.68 -35.68
CA TRP A 268 6.80 -10.60 -36.39
C TRP A 268 5.99 -9.71 -37.38
N GLN A 269 6.24 -8.40 -37.59
CA GLN A 269 7.46 -7.57 -37.48
C GLN A 269 7.07 -6.09 -37.71
N LEU A 270 7.58 -5.15 -36.91
CA LEU A 270 8.18 -3.84 -37.27
C LEU A 270 8.50 -3.05 -35.99
#